data_AF-A0A1Q3VYW1-F1
#
_entry.id   AF-A0A1Q3VYW1-F1
#
_cell.length_a   1.000
_cell.length_b   1.000
_cell.length_c   1.000
_cell.angle_alpha   90.00
_cell.angle_beta   90.00
_cell.angle_gamma   90.00
#
_symmetry.space_group_name_H-M   'P 1'
#
loop_
_entity.id
_entity.type
_entity.pdbx_description
1 polymer ?
#
loop_
_entity_poly.entity_id
_entity_poly.type
_entity_poly.pdbx_seq_one_letter_code
_entity_poly.pdbx_strand_id
1 'polypeptide(L)'
;MFKIEDLQQQGKEQMEAAAASAKTFTNGFQAIAAAYSDYSKKSFEDTRSFVEKFATVKSFDKALEVQAEFAKTSYETFVAESQKIGELYSDLAKQSCKPFETLVAKFTPAQTY
;
A
#
# COMPACT_ATOMS: atom_id res chain seq x y z
N MET A 1 23.67 -16.26 36.95
CA MET A 1 22.62 -17.30 36.84
C MET A 1 21.61 -16.82 35.82
N PHE A 2 21.48 -17.53 34.69
CA PHE A 2 20.37 -17.32 33.77
C PHE A 2 19.08 -17.73 34.49
N LYS A 3 18.16 -16.79 34.70
CA LYS A 3 16.86 -17.04 35.36
C LYS A 3 15.86 -17.55 34.32
N ILE A 4 15.16 -18.64 34.64
CA ILE A 4 14.08 -19.20 33.81
C ILE A 4 12.97 -18.16 33.56
N GLU A 5 12.73 -17.26 34.52
CA GLU A 5 11.82 -16.11 34.37
C GLU A 5 12.19 -15.18 33.21
N ASP A 6 13.49 -14.98 32.93
CA ASP A 6 13.97 -14.12 31.85
C ASP A 6 13.70 -14.75 30.47
N LEU A 7 13.91 -16.07 30.37
CA LEU A 7 13.57 -16.85 29.18
C LEU A 7 12.06 -16.88 28.92
N GLN A 8 11.26 -16.99 29.98
CA GLN A 8 9.80 -17.02 29.87
C GLN A 8 9.23 -15.65 29.46
N GLN A 9 9.80 -14.56 29.99
CA GLN A 9 9.45 -13.19 29.61
C GLN A 9 9.86 -12.89 28.16
N GLN A 10 11.07 -13.25 27.75
CA GLN A 10 11.52 -13.12 26.36
C GLN A 10 10.63 -13.91 25.39
N GLY A 11 10.24 -15.14 25.74
CA GLY A 11 9.33 -15.94 24.92
C GLY A 11 7.96 -15.29 24.72
N LYS A 12 7.44 -14.65 25.77
CA LYS A 12 6.19 -13.89 25.70
C LYS A 12 6.32 -12.64 24.83
N GLU A 13 7.39 -11.86 25.01
CA GLU A 13 7.67 -10.69 24.17
C GLU A 13 7.81 -11.07 22.67
N GLN A 14 8.44 -12.21 22.36
CA GLN A 14 8.55 -12.69 20.98
C GLN A 14 7.21 -13.13 20.39
N MET A 15 6.35 -13.80 21.16
CA MET A 15 4.99 -14.12 20.70
C MET A 15 4.16 -12.88 20.42
N GLU A 16 4.21 -11.87 21.29
CA GLU A 16 3.49 -10.61 21.10
C GLU A 16 4.03 -9.85 19.87
N ALA A 17 5.35 -9.81 19.67
CA ALA A 17 5.97 -9.23 18.48
C ALA A 17 5.58 -9.96 17.19
N ALA A 18 5.51 -11.30 17.22
CA ALA A 18 5.08 -12.10 16.09
C ALA A 18 3.61 -11.85 15.74
N ALA A 19 2.72 -11.81 16.75
CA ALA A 19 1.31 -11.51 16.55
C ALA A 19 1.09 -10.09 15.99
N ALA A 20 1.83 -9.11 16.51
CA ALA A 20 1.79 -7.73 16.00
C ALA A 20 2.27 -7.65 14.54
N SER A 21 3.34 -8.36 14.19
CA SER A 21 3.87 -8.42 12.82
C SER A 21 2.87 -9.08 11.85
N ALA A 22 2.23 -10.19 12.25
CA ALA A 22 1.22 -10.86 11.44
C ALA A 22 0.00 -9.97 11.17
N LYS A 23 -0.45 -9.24 12.20
CA LYS A 23 -1.57 -8.29 12.07
C LYS A 23 -1.22 -7.13 11.13
N THR A 24 -0.03 -6.56 11.30
CA THR A 24 0.52 -5.48 10.46
C THR A 24 0.57 -5.91 8.99
N PHE A 25 1.14 -7.08 8.73
CA PHE A 25 1.22 -7.65 7.38
C PHE A 25 -0.16 -7.87 6.77
N THR A 26 -1.08 -8.51 7.51
CA THR A 26 -2.45 -8.78 7.05
C THR A 26 -3.18 -7.48 6.70
N ASN A 27 -3.08 -6.46 7.55
CA ASN A 27 -3.71 -5.16 7.31
C ASN A 27 -3.13 -4.45 6.09
N GLY A 28 -1.79 -4.42 5.95
CA GLY A 28 -1.13 -3.82 4.80
C GLY A 28 -1.51 -4.53 3.51
N PHE A 29 -1.56 -5.87 3.52
CA PHE A 29 -2.02 -6.66 2.38
C PHE A 29 -3.47 -6.35 2.00
N GLN A 30 -4.38 -6.28 2.98
CA GLN A 30 -5.77 -5.89 2.75
C GLN A 30 -5.89 -4.48 2.16
N ALA A 31 -5.09 -3.53 2.63
CA ALA A 31 -5.06 -2.17 2.10
C ALA A 31 -4.59 -2.13 0.63
N ILE A 32 -3.54 -2.88 0.29
CA ILE A 32 -3.05 -3.03 -1.09
C ILE A 32 -4.15 -3.64 -1.97
N ALA A 33 -4.78 -4.73 -1.52
CA ALA A 33 -5.87 -5.37 -2.25
C ALA A 33 -7.05 -4.43 -2.49
N ALA A 34 -7.41 -3.61 -1.49
CA ALA A 34 -8.43 -2.59 -1.62
C ALA A 34 -8.05 -1.52 -2.65
N ALA A 35 -6.80 -1.03 -2.62
CA ALA A 35 -6.31 -0.05 -3.60
C ALA A 35 -6.38 -0.58 -5.04
N TYR A 36 -5.97 -1.83 -5.29
CA TYR A 36 -6.14 -2.45 -6.60
C TYR A 36 -7.61 -2.61 -7.02
N SER A 37 -8.49 -2.95 -6.06
CA SER A 37 -9.93 -3.03 -6.32
C SER A 37 -10.51 -1.68 -6.72
N ASP A 38 -10.13 -0.61 -6.02
CA ASP A 38 -10.59 0.75 -6.31
C ASP A 38 -10.08 1.24 -7.68
N TYR A 39 -8.80 1.03 -7.99
CA TYR A 39 -8.24 1.35 -9.31
C TYR A 39 -8.97 0.60 -10.44
N SER A 40 -9.30 -0.68 -10.24
CA SER A 40 -10.04 -1.48 -11.23
C SER A 40 -11.45 -0.94 -11.45
N LYS A 41 -12.17 -0.57 -10.38
CA LYS A 41 -13.49 0.07 -10.49
C LYS A 41 -13.40 1.39 -11.24
N LYS A 42 -12.44 2.25 -10.87
CA LYS A 42 -12.20 3.54 -11.50
C LYS A 42 -11.93 3.39 -13.01
N SER A 43 -11.04 2.48 -13.38
CA SER A 43 -10.71 2.17 -14.77
C SER A 43 -11.93 1.70 -15.57
N PHE A 44 -12.80 0.90 -14.95
CA PHE A 44 -14.04 0.44 -15.57
C PHE A 44 -15.04 1.58 -15.78
N GLU A 45 -15.21 2.46 -14.79
CA GLU A 45 -16.06 3.65 -14.90
C GLU A 45 -15.57 4.61 -15.98
N ASP A 46 -14.25 4.88 -16.02
CA ASP A 46 -13.63 5.74 -17.03
C ASP A 46 -13.82 5.17 -18.45
N THR A 47 -13.61 3.85 -18.61
CA THR A 47 -13.81 3.16 -19.90
C THR A 47 -15.27 3.18 -20.32
N ARG A 48 -16.20 2.95 -19.38
CA ARG A 48 -17.63 3.03 -19.65
C ARG A 48 -18.02 4.42 -20.13
N SER A 49 -17.56 5.47 -19.45
CA SER A 49 -17.83 6.85 -19.84
C SER A 49 -17.28 7.16 -21.23
N PHE A 50 -16.07 6.68 -21.54
CA PHE A 50 -15.49 6.78 -22.87
C PHE A 50 -16.36 6.10 -23.93
N VAL A 51 -16.79 4.85 -23.72
CA VAL A 51 -17.63 4.12 -24.67
C VAL A 51 -18.97 4.83 -24.89
N GLU A 52 -19.62 5.29 -23.82
CA GLU A 52 -20.88 6.05 -23.90
C GLU A 52 -20.70 7.33 -24.72
N LYS A 53 -19.65 8.12 -24.46
CA LYS A 53 -19.35 9.34 -25.23
C LYS A 53 -19.01 9.02 -26.68
N PHE A 54 -18.12 8.06 -26.90
CA PHE A 54 -17.64 7.67 -28.23
C PHE A 54 -18.78 7.14 -29.11
N ALA A 55 -19.73 6.41 -28.55
CA ALA A 55 -20.90 5.92 -29.29
C ALA A 55 -21.83 7.04 -29.80
N THR A 56 -21.78 8.24 -29.21
CA THR A 56 -22.65 9.37 -29.59
C THR A 56 -22.03 10.31 -30.62
N VAL A 57 -20.70 10.26 -30.84
CA VAL A 57 -20.03 11.18 -31.77
C VAL A 57 -20.24 10.76 -33.22
N LYS A 58 -20.41 11.74 -34.11
CA LYS A 58 -20.67 11.53 -35.55
C LYS A 58 -19.57 12.08 -36.47
N SER A 59 -18.54 12.70 -35.92
CA SER A 59 -17.41 13.26 -36.67
C SER A 59 -16.08 12.80 -36.09
N PHE A 60 -15.07 12.75 -36.95
CA PHE A 60 -13.73 12.32 -36.59
C PHE A 60 -13.07 13.26 -35.57
N ASP A 61 -13.20 14.57 -35.73
CA ASP A 61 -12.66 15.56 -34.79
C ASP A 61 -13.19 15.37 -33.37
N LYS A 62 -14.48 15.03 -33.22
CA LYS A 62 -15.08 14.75 -31.92
C LYS A 62 -14.69 13.40 -31.35
N ALA A 63 -14.46 12.40 -32.20
CA ALA A 63 -13.88 11.13 -31.78
C ALA A 63 -12.47 11.31 -31.19
N LEU A 64 -11.64 12.15 -31.82
CA LEU A 64 -10.30 12.49 -31.33
C LEU A 64 -10.36 13.25 -29.99
N GLU A 65 -11.27 14.20 -29.84
CA GLU A 65 -11.48 14.94 -28.59
C GLU A 65 -11.81 13.98 -27.43
N VAL A 66 -12.78 13.07 -27.64
CA VAL A 66 -13.19 12.08 -26.63
C VAL A 66 -12.07 11.09 -26.32
N GLN A 67 -11.30 10.64 -27.32
CA GLN A 67 -10.15 9.77 -27.11
C GLN A 67 -9.02 10.46 -26.34
N ALA A 68 -8.73 11.72 -26.64
CA ALA A 68 -7.72 12.51 -25.94
C ALA A 68 -8.12 12.75 -24.48
N GLU A 69 -9.41 13.03 -24.23
CA GLU A 69 -9.95 13.15 -22.86
C GLU A 69 -9.79 11.83 -22.09
N PHE A 70 -10.17 10.70 -22.70
CA PHE A 70 -10.00 9.39 -22.07
C PHE A 70 -8.54 9.07 -21.77
N ALA A 71 -7.63 9.37 -22.71
CA ALA A 71 -6.19 9.16 -22.51
C ALA A 71 -5.64 10.00 -21.35
N LYS A 72 -6.05 11.28 -21.27
CA LYS A 72 -5.66 12.16 -20.18
C LYS A 72 -6.18 11.64 -18.84
N THR A 73 -7.47 11.35 -18.74
CA THR A 73 -8.08 10.83 -17.50
C THR A 73 -7.45 9.52 -17.07
N SER A 74 -7.23 8.60 -18.02
CA SER A 74 -6.58 7.31 -17.73
C SER A 74 -5.17 7.49 -17.18
N TYR A 75 -4.42 8.45 -17.73
CA TYR A 75 -3.08 8.78 -17.25
C TYR A 75 -3.09 9.38 -15.84
N GLU A 76 -3.97 10.36 -15.58
CA GLU A 76 -4.13 10.97 -14.26
C GLU A 76 -4.54 9.94 -13.20
N THR A 77 -5.52 9.08 -13.52
CA THR A 77 -5.95 7.96 -12.66
C THR A 77 -4.79 6.99 -12.40
N PHE A 78 -4.05 6.59 -13.44
CA PHE A 78 -2.93 5.67 -13.31
C PHE A 78 -1.84 6.22 -12.38
N VAL A 79 -1.44 7.49 -12.57
CA VAL A 79 -0.40 8.12 -11.73
C VAL A 79 -0.86 8.17 -10.28
N ALA A 80 -2.09 8.64 -10.03
CA ALA A 80 -2.62 8.75 -8.67
C ALA A 80 -2.70 7.40 -7.95
N GLU A 81 -3.26 6.37 -8.60
CA GLU A 81 -3.41 5.06 -7.97
C GLU A 81 -2.06 4.33 -7.84
N SER A 82 -1.12 4.53 -8.79
CA SER A 82 0.25 3.99 -8.68
C SER A 82 1.01 4.59 -7.50
N GLN A 83 0.88 5.91 -7.28
CA GLN A 83 1.46 6.57 -6.11
C GLN A 83 0.87 5.98 -4.82
N LYS A 84 -0.46 5.90 -4.72
CA LYS A 84 -1.16 5.31 -3.57
C LYS A 84 -0.71 3.87 -3.28
N ILE A 85 -0.65 3.01 -4.29
CA ILE A 85 -0.19 1.63 -4.14
C ILE A 85 1.28 1.59 -3.71
N GLY A 86 2.14 2.43 -4.31
CA GLY A 86 3.54 2.54 -3.95
C GLY A 86 3.75 2.96 -2.50
N GLU A 87 2.98 3.93 -2.02
CA GLU A 87 2.98 4.37 -0.61
C GLU A 87 2.58 3.23 0.34
N LEU A 88 1.53 2.47 0.00
CA LEU A 88 1.09 1.31 0.79
C LEU A 88 2.19 0.24 0.91
N TYR A 89 2.91 -0.06 -0.17
CA TYR A 89 4.05 -0.98 -0.13
C TYR A 89 5.20 -0.44 0.70
N SER A 90 5.54 0.84 0.55
CA SER A 90 6.55 1.51 1.36
C SER A 90 6.19 1.45 2.85
N ASP A 91 4.94 1.72 3.21
CA ASP A 91 4.50 1.70 4.61
C ASP A 91 4.47 0.30 5.19
N LEU A 92 4.07 -0.71 4.40
CA LEU A 92 4.19 -2.11 4.80
C LEU A 92 5.66 -2.46 5.09
N ALA A 93 6.60 -2.10 4.21
CA ALA A 93 8.02 -2.34 4.41
C ALA A 93 8.56 -1.64 5.67
N LYS A 94 8.24 -0.35 5.89
CA LYS A 94 8.62 0.39 7.11
C LYS A 94 8.11 -0.31 8.36
N GLN A 95 6.84 -0.72 8.36
CA GLN A 95 6.25 -1.41 9.51
C GLN A 95 6.90 -2.76 9.78
N SER A 96 7.33 -3.49 8.75
CA SER A 96 8.12 -4.72 8.89
C SER A 96 9.55 -4.49 9.40
N CYS A 97 10.14 -3.30 9.20
CA CYS A 97 11.48 -2.96 9.69
C CYS A 97 11.50 -2.44 11.14
N LYS A 98 10.38 -1.93 11.68
CA LYS A 98 10.28 -1.42 13.07
C LYS A 98 10.80 -2.36 14.17
N PRO A 99 10.60 -3.69 14.12
CA PRO A 99 11.14 -4.61 15.12
C PRO A 99 12.68 -4.56 15.18
N PHE A 100 13.33 -4.34 14.03
CA PHE A 100 14.79 -4.23 13.94
C PHE A 100 15.31 -2.91 14.52
N GLU A 101 14.61 -1.80 14.31
CA GLU A 101 14.94 -0.51 14.95
C GLU A 101 14.86 -0.61 16.48
N THR A 102 13.84 -1.30 16.99
CA THR A 102 13.67 -1.53 18.43
C THR A 102 14.77 -2.42 19.01
N LEU A 103 15.21 -3.44 18.26
CA LEU A 103 16.34 -4.28 18.63
C LEU A 103 17.66 -3.49 18.64
N VAL A 104 17.95 -2.71 17.59
CA VAL A 104 19.16 -1.87 17.53
C VAL A 104 19.18 -0.85 18.68
N ALA A 105 18.05 -0.25 19.03
CA ALA A 105 17.94 0.64 20.20
C ALA A 105 18.23 -0.08 21.53
N LYS A 106 17.83 -1.35 21.68
CA LYS A 106 18.17 -2.17 22.86
C LYS A 106 19.67 -2.55 22.92
N PHE A 107 20.36 -2.62 21.78
CA PHE A 107 21.77 -3.02 21.69
C PHE A 107 22.76 -1.85 21.53
N THR A 108 22.28 -0.62 21.35
CA THR A 108 23.13 0.57 21.37
C THR A 108 23.33 0.97 22.83
N PRO A 109 24.53 0.81 23.43
CA PRO A 109 24.78 1.28 24.78
C PRO A 109 24.58 2.80 24.79
N ALA A 110 23.72 3.29 25.67
CA ALA A 110 23.65 4.71 25.98
C ALA A 110 25.08 5.19 26.24
N GLN A 111 25.54 6.16 25.46
CA GLN A 111 26.85 6.78 25.61
C GLN A 111 27.02 7.17 27.09
N THR A 112 27.82 6.40 27.81
CA THR A 112 28.28 6.73 29.15
C THR A 112 29.26 7.89 29.01
N TYR A 113 28.79 9.10 29.28
CA TYR A 113 29.61 10.27 29.58
C TYR A 113 29.49 10.60 31.06
#